data_AF-A0A0L8HJF4-F1
#
_entry.id   AF-A0A0L8HJF4-F1
#
_cell.length_a   1.000
_cell.length_b   1.000
_cell.length_c   1.000
_cell.angle_alpha   90.00
_cell.angle_beta   90.00
_cell.angle_gamma   90.00
#
_symmetry.space_group_name_H-M   'P 1'
#
loop_
_entity.id
_entity.type
_entity.pdbx_description
1 polymer ?
#
loop_
_entity_poly.entity_id
_entity_poly.type
_entity_poly.pdbx_seq_one_letter_code
_entity_poly.pdbx_strand_id
1 'polypeptide(L)'
;EIPSSGLEKWYNLEGRSSKSNIQGEIQLKLCLTTREDRGIPEDDNWTDMKQHEDLICIFIEYRVRTLQDAPNKWAGKLPQAALTILHQHAIQGDVTDIQQAIW
;
A
#
# COMPACT_ATOMS: atom_id res chain seq x y z
N GLU A 1 3.75 -13.09 -10.66
CA GLU A 1 4.06 -11.76 -10.10
C GLU A 1 3.34 -11.60 -8.77
N ILE A 2 3.95 -10.95 -7.79
CA ILE A 2 3.35 -10.71 -6.47
C ILE A 2 2.76 -9.29 -6.49
N PRO A 3 1.44 -9.11 -6.30
CA PRO A 3 0.83 -7.79 -6.27
C PRO A 3 1.21 -7.04 -4.99
N SER A 4 1.11 -5.72 -5.03
CA SER A 4 1.45 -4.85 -3.91
C SER A 4 0.61 -5.07 -2.65
N SER A 5 -0.62 -5.57 -2.81
CA SER A 5 -1.50 -5.96 -1.71
C SER A 5 -1.01 -7.22 -0.96
N GLY A 6 0.08 -7.82 -1.43
CA GLY A 6 0.52 -9.13 -0.97
C GLY A 6 -0.29 -10.27 -1.57
N LEU A 7 0.10 -11.49 -1.22
CA LEU A 7 -0.53 -12.74 -1.63
C LEU A 7 -1.05 -13.45 -0.39
N GLU A 8 -2.34 -13.73 -0.35
CA GLU A 8 -2.95 -14.56 0.68
C GLU A 8 -3.61 -15.77 0.04
N LYS A 9 -3.18 -16.98 0.43
CA LYS A 9 -3.68 -18.21 -0.18
C LYS A 9 -3.55 -19.41 0.76
N TRP A 10 -4.47 -20.35 0.61
CA TRP A 10 -4.37 -21.70 1.18
C TRP A 10 -3.48 -22.60 0.32
N TYR A 11 -2.58 -23.32 0.98
CA TYR A 11 -1.66 -24.27 0.37
C TYR A 11 -1.89 -25.65 0.97
N ASN A 12 -2.07 -26.65 0.11
CA ASN A 12 -2.06 -28.04 0.53
C ASN A 12 -0.66 -28.39 1.05
N LEU A 13 -0.61 -29.09 2.18
CA LEU A 13 0.65 -29.57 2.71
C LEU A 13 1.21 -30.65 1.77
N GLU A 14 2.53 -30.64 1.57
CA GLU A 14 3.23 -31.63 0.76
C GLU A 14 4.17 -32.49 1.61
N GLY A 15 4.32 -33.75 1.22
CA GLY A 15 5.20 -34.70 1.87
C GLY A 15 6.66 -34.37 1.64
N ARG A 16 7.43 -34.22 2.72
CA ARG A 16 8.89 -34.04 2.62
C ARG A 16 9.63 -35.31 2.20
N SER A 17 8.97 -36.47 2.28
CA SER A 17 9.49 -37.78 1.85
C SER A 17 8.35 -38.79 1.68
N SER A 18 8.64 -39.93 1.03
CA SER A 18 7.70 -41.05 0.80
C SER A 18 7.16 -41.73 2.06
N LYS A 19 7.68 -41.41 3.26
CA LYS A 19 7.15 -41.87 4.55
C LYS A 19 6.21 -40.85 5.21
N SER A 20 5.99 -39.71 4.59
CA SER A 20 5.18 -38.63 5.16
C SER A 20 3.70 -38.97 4.99
N ASN A 21 2.96 -39.04 6.09
CA ASN A 21 1.51 -39.05 6.06
C ASN A 21 1.02 -37.59 6.12
N ILE A 22 0.43 -37.10 5.03
CA ILE A 22 0.12 -35.68 4.87
C ILE A 22 -1.39 -35.47 4.82
N GLN A 23 -1.87 -34.57 5.65
CA GLN A 23 -3.26 -34.12 5.68
C GLN A 23 -3.31 -32.65 6.10
N GLY A 24 -4.23 -31.90 5.50
CA GLY A 24 -4.50 -30.51 5.86
C GLY A 24 -3.92 -29.47 4.91
N GLU A 25 -4.30 -28.22 5.17
CA GLU A 25 -3.92 -27.03 4.41
C GLU A 25 -3.37 -25.97 5.37
N ILE A 26 -2.52 -25.07 4.86
CA ILE A 26 -2.00 -23.91 5.59
C ILE A 26 -2.36 -22.62 4.85
N GLN A 27 -2.85 -21.63 5.57
CA GLN A 27 -3.04 -20.28 5.05
C GLN A 27 -1.76 -19.49 5.23
N LEU A 28 -1.21 -18.98 4.13
CA LEU A 28 -0.04 -18.12 4.15
C LEU A 28 -0.40 -16.76 3.57
N LYS A 29 0.05 -15.70 4.25
CA LYS A 29 -0.01 -14.32 3.81
C LYS A 29 1.43 -13.82 3.61
N LEU A 30 1.75 -13.43 2.38
CA LEU A 30 3.03 -12.87 1.98
C LEU A 30 2.85 -11.40 1.60
N CYS A 31 3.48 -10.49 2.32
CA CYS A 31 3.53 -9.07 1.96
C CYS A 31 4.99 -8.69 1.65
N LEU A 32 5.19 -7.93 0.57
CA LEU A 32 6.48 -7.34 0.24
C LEU A 32 6.39 -5.84 0.45
N THR A 33 7.01 -5.34 1.51
CA THR A 33 7.08 -3.92 1.82
C THR A 33 8.54 -3.46 1.73
N THR A 34 8.75 -2.20 1.36
CA THR A 34 10.08 -1.56 1.39
C THR A 34 10.15 -0.58 2.55
N ARG A 35 9.46 -0.84 3.66
CA ARG A 35 9.43 0.07 4.80
C ARG A 35 10.87 0.29 5.26
N GLU A 36 11.27 1.56 5.25
CA GLU A 36 12.59 1.96 5.70
C GLU A 36 12.67 1.66 7.20
N ASP A 37 13.66 0.85 7.61
CA ASP A 37 13.90 0.61 9.04
C ASP A 37 14.50 1.88 9.66
N ARG A 38 13.60 2.81 9.99
CA ARG A 38 13.93 4.10 10.60
C ARG A 38 14.23 3.97 12.10
N GLY A 39 14.24 2.76 12.67
CA GLY A 39 14.38 2.54 14.11
C GLY A 39 13.20 3.05 14.95
N ILE A 40 12.05 3.31 14.31
CA ILE A 40 10.83 3.80 14.94
C ILE A 40 9.95 2.57 15.29
N PRO A 41 9.36 2.51 16.50
CA PRO A 41 8.45 1.43 16.87
C PRO A 41 7.37 1.21 15.80
N GLU A 42 7.06 -0.06 15.49
CA GLU A 42 6.08 -0.42 14.46
C GLU A 42 4.68 0.17 14.71
N ASP A 43 4.36 0.43 15.97
CA ASP A 43 3.07 0.99 16.42
C ASP A 43 2.88 2.50 16.17
N ASP A 44 3.93 3.27 15.85
CA ASP A 44 3.81 4.71 15.62
C ASP A 44 3.84 5.04 14.12
N ASN A 45 2.68 4.85 13.46
CA ASN A 45 2.49 5.19 12.04
C ASN A 45 2.14 6.67 11.80
N TRP A 46 2.26 7.54 12.81
CA TRP A 46 1.92 8.96 12.68
C TRP A 46 2.78 9.68 11.63
N THR A 47 4.06 9.33 11.57
CA THR A 47 4.99 9.91 10.59
C THR A 47 4.57 9.53 9.16
N ASP A 48 4.22 8.26 8.93
CA ASP A 48 3.75 7.78 7.63
C ASP A 48 2.39 8.40 7.27
N MET A 49 1.49 8.59 8.24
CA MET A 49 0.22 9.29 8.03
C MET A 49 0.45 10.73 7.57
N LYS A 50 1.38 11.46 8.20
CA LYS A 50 1.72 12.83 7.79
C LYS A 50 2.38 12.89 6.41
N GLN A 51 3.30 11.96 6.14
CA GLN A 51 3.92 11.84 4.81
C GLN A 51 2.87 11.53 3.73
N HIS A 52 1.86 10.72 4.05
CA HIS A 52 0.76 10.41 3.15
C HIS A 52 -0.07 11.66 2.80
N GLU A 53 -0.40 12.48 3.81
CA GLU A 53 -1.08 13.77 3.63
C GLU A 53 -0.26 14.73 2.75
N ASP A 54 1.03 14.87 3.04
CA ASP A 54 1.95 15.72 2.27
C ASP A 54 2.04 15.26 0.80
N LEU A 55 2.09 13.95 0.56
CA LEU A 55 2.10 13.35 -0.78
C LEU A 55 0.84 13.70 -1.58
N ILE A 56 -0.34 13.65 -0.95
CA ILE A 56 -1.61 14.05 -1.57
C ILE A 56 -1.54 15.53 -1.98
N CYS A 57 -1.13 16.40 -1.06
CA CYS A 57 -0.97 17.83 -1.31
C CYS A 57 -0.02 18.11 -2.47
N ILE A 58 1.16 17.45 -2.50
CA ILE A 58 2.14 17.59 -3.58
C ILE A 58 1.53 17.19 -4.93
N PHE A 59 0.79 16.08 -5.00
CA PHE A 59 0.16 15.66 -6.24
C PHE A 59 -0.93 16.62 -6.71
N ILE A 60 -1.73 17.15 -5.78
CA ILE A 60 -2.75 18.16 -6.09
C ILE A 60 -2.09 19.44 -6.59
N GLU A 61 -1.10 19.97 -5.87
CA GLU A 61 -0.36 21.17 -6.28
C GLU A 61 0.29 21.01 -7.65
N TYR A 62 0.95 19.87 -7.88
CA TYR A 62 1.54 19.57 -9.18
C TYR A 62 0.48 19.55 -10.28
N ARG A 63 -0.68 18.95 -10.02
CA ARG A 63 -1.79 18.93 -10.98
C ARG A 63 -2.35 20.31 -11.26
N VAL A 64 -2.61 21.12 -10.25
CA VAL A 64 -3.11 22.49 -10.40
C VAL A 64 -2.11 23.34 -11.17
N ARG A 65 -0.81 23.25 -10.86
CA ARG A 65 0.25 23.97 -11.60
C ARG A 65 0.37 23.53 -13.05
N THR A 66 0.17 22.25 -13.34
CA THR A 66 0.23 21.74 -14.73
C THR A 66 -0.99 22.17 -15.55
N LEU A 67 -2.13 22.44 -14.90
CA LEU A 67 -3.40 22.83 -15.54
C LEU A 67 -3.57 24.35 -15.64
N GLN A 68 -2.49 25.14 -15.55
CA GLN A 68 -2.46 26.61 -15.56
C GLN A 68 -3.41 27.28 -16.58
N ASP A 69 -3.66 26.65 -17.73
CA ASP A 69 -4.52 27.19 -18.80
C ASP A 69 -6.04 26.93 -18.63
N ALA A 70 -6.44 26.03 -17.72
CA ALA A 70 -7.86 25.72 -17.49
C ALA A 70 -8.11 25.03 -16.13
N PRO A 71 -7.95 25.73 -14.99
CA PRO A 71 -8.22 25.17 -13.66
C PRO A 71 -9.66 24.61 -13.52
N ASN A 72 -10.61 25.23 -14.22
CA ASN A 72 -12.03 24.84 -14.26
C ASN A 72 -12.27 23.47 -14.92
N LYS A 73 -11.28 22.90 -15.61
CA LYS A 73 -11.36 21.57 -16.24
C LYS A 73 -10.92 20.45 -15.30
N TRP A 74 -10.37 20.77 -14.12
CA TRP A 74 -9.97 19.72 -13.19
C TRP A 74 -11.19 19.13 -12.49
N ALA A 75 -11.49 17.87 -12.79
CA ALA A 75 -12.59 17.12 -12.15
C ALA A 75 -12.27 16.64 -10.72
N GLY A 76 -11.22 17.18 -10.08
CA GLY A 76 -10.76 16.75 -8.76
C GLY A 76 -10.11 15.36 -8.72
N LYS A 77 -9.82 14.75 -9.87
CA LYS A 77 -9.26 13.40 -9.95
C LYS A 77 -7.75 13.42 -10.19
N LEU A 78 -7.03 12.62 -9.40
CA LEU A 78 -5.61 12.34 -9.59
C LEU A 78 -5.39 11.31 -10.71
N PRO A 79 -4.23 11.32 -11.39
CA PRO A 79 -3.89 10.29 -12.37
C PRO A 79 -3.74 8.93 -11.72
N GLN A 80 -3.95 7.87 -12.50
CA GLN A 80 -3.74 6.50 -12.04
C GLN A 80 -2.33 6.29 -11.45
N ALA A 81 -1.30 6.91 -12.02
CA ALA A 81 0.06 6.80 -11.49
C ALA A 81 0.19 7.36 -10.06
N ALA A 82 -0.41 8.52 -9.78
CA ALA A 82 -0.40 9.10 -8.43
C ALA A 82 -1.21 8.24 -7.45
N LEU A 83 -2.38 7.74 -7.89
CA LEU A 83 -3.19 6.81 -7.09
C LEU A 83 -2.44 5.53 -6.74
N THR A 84 -1.68 4.96 -7.69
CA THR A 84 -0.85 3.79 -7.42
C THR A 84 0.23 4.11 -6.39
N ILE A 85 0.92 5.25 -6.49
CA ILE A 85 1.95 5.65 -5.52
C ILE A 85 1.34 5.84 -4.12
N LEU A 86 0.19 6.53 -4.02
CA LEU A 86 -0.52 6.70 -2.75
C LEU A 86 -0.92 5.35 -2.14
N HIS A 87 -1.43 4.44 -2.97
CA HIS A 87 -1.81 3.10 -2.52
C HIS A 87 -0.59 2.31 -2.00
N GLN A 88 0.55 2.35 -2.71
CA GLN A 88 1.78 1.71 -2.22
C GLN A 88 2.23 2.30 -0.88
N HIS A 89 2.25 3.64 -0.79
CA HIS A 89 2.69 4.33 0.43
C HIS A 89 1.82 3.95 1.63
N ALA A 90 0.51 3.88 1.44
CA ALA A 90 -0.42 3.49 2.50
C ALA A 90 -0.17 2.06 3.00
N ILE A 91 0.04 1.11 2.09
CA ILE A 91 0.37 -0.28 2.45
C ILE A 91 1.70 -0.35 3.20
N GLN A 92 2.69 0.43 2.80
CA GLN A 92 4.03 0.42 3.41
C GLN A 92 4.07 1.09 4.79
N GLY A 93 3.29 2.15 4.97
CA GLY A 93 3.18 2.92 6.22
C GLY A 93 2.09 2.42 7.16
N ASP A 94 1.44 1.30 6.86
CA ASP A 94 0.28 0.77 7.58
C ASP A 94 -0.81 1.84 7.83
N VAL A 95 -1.05 2.69 6.82
CA VAL A 95 -2.08 3.72 6.86
C VAL A 95 -3.42 3.07 6.56
N THR A 96 -4.26 2.94 7.59
CA THR A 96 -5.55 2.25 7.50
C THR A 96 -6.56 2.99 6.62
N ASP A 97 -7.54 2.27 6.07
CA ASP A 97 -8.62 2.86 5.27
C ASP A 97 -9.38 3.97 6.02
N ILE A 98 -9.53 3.83 7.36
CA ILE A 98 -10.14 4.85 8.21
C ILE A 98 -9.27 6.10 8.26
N GLN A 99 -7.94 5.95 8.41
CA GLN A 99 -7.01 7.08 8.39
C GLN A 99 -6.97 7.77 7.03
N GLN A 100 -7.10 7.01 5.93
CA GLN A 100 -7.22 7.57 4.59
C GLN A 100 -8.53 8.34 4.40
N ALA A 101 -9.64 7.86 4.96
CA ALA A 101 -10.96 8.47 4.79
C ALA A 101 -11.17 9.78 5.60
N ILE A 102 -10.26 10.09 6.54
CA ILE A 102 -10.28 11.35 7.31
C ILE A 102 -9.79 12.53 6.45
N TRP A 103 -9.13 12.26 5.31
CA TRP A 103 -8.59 13.23 4.36
C TRP A 103 -9.19 13.08 2.96
#